data_AF-A0A2V8RN74-F1
#
_entry.id   AF-A0A2V8RN74-F1
#
_cell.length_a   1.000
_cell.length_b   1.000
_cell.length_c   1.000
_cell.angle_alpha   90.00
_cell.angle_beta   90.00
_cell.angle_gamma   90.00
#
_symmetry.space_group_name_H-M   'P 1'
#
loop_
_entity.id
_entity.type
_entity.pdbx_description
1 polymer ?
#
loop_
_entity_poly.entity_id
_entity_poly.type
_entity_poly.pdbx_seq_one_letter_code
_entity_poly.pdbx_strand_id
1 'polypeptide(L)'
;MRRLTIAVFLVFCFYAVAFNQAKPAPATPAFDSVKASPAYAELLLRKTELESELESLLIDFTEDYPRIKDIRIELELLKAESDRILSVKPADSARLTLALGKLILGKLGHSVTLKRLLTQYQDGHPSVKKEKRQVEIFEAAIKEILG
;
A
#
# COMPACT_ATOMS: atom_id res chain seq x y z
N MET A 1 -31.73 24.88 69.58
CA MET A 1 -32.22 23.51 69.33
C MET A 1 -32.47 23.38 67.83
N ARG A 2 -31.46 22.96 67.05
CA ARG A 2 -31.27 21.58 66.56
C ARG A 2 -32.57 20.99 65.98
N ARG A 3 -32.74 21.09 64.66
CA ARG A 3 -33.50 20.18 63.75
C ARG A 3 -33.98 20.97 62.51
N LEU A 4 -33.14 21.11 61.47
CA LEU A 4 -33.59 21.07 60.05
C LEU A 4 -32.43 21.23 59.05
N THR A 5 -31.29 20.58 59.27
CA THR A 5 -30.16 20.57 58.32
C THR A 5 -29.74 19.14 58.01
N ILE A 6 -30.71 18.29 57.64
CA ILE A 6 -30.47 16.91 57.20
C ILE A 6 -31.49 16.58 56.10
N ALA A 7 -31.47 17.31 54.99
CA ALA A 7 -32.32 16.99 53.83
C ALA A 7 -31.68 17.33 52.48
N VAL A 8 -30.36 17.62 52.44
CA VAL A 8 -29.65 17.97 51.20
C VAL A 8 -28.43 17.08 50.94
N PHE A 9 -28.13 16.13 51.83
CA PHE A 9 -26.94 15.26 51.71
C PHE A 9 -27.24 13.83 51.21
N LEU A 10 -28.46 13.56 50.76
CA LEU A 10 -28.93 12.23 50.34
C LEU A 10 -29.48 12.22 48.90
N VAL A 11 -28.93 13.07 48.03
CA VAL A 11 -29.27 13.12 46.58
C VAL A 11 -28.04 12.95 45.68
N PHE A 12 -26.86 12.63 46.24
CA PHE A 12 -25.60 12.55 45.49
C PHE A 12 -24.95 11.15 45.49
N CYS A 13 -25.75 10.08 45.62
CA CYS A 13 -25.26 8.69 45.58
C CYS A 13 -25.87 7.87 44.43
N PHE A 14 -26.00 8.47 43.25
CA PHE A 14 -26.30 7.74 42.02
C PHE A 14 -25.24 8.01 40.94
N TYR A 15 -23.96 7.84 41.32
CA TYR A 15 -22.93 7.47 40.36
C TYR A 15 -23.14 5.99 40.01
N ALA A 16 -24.12 5.71 39.16
CA ALA A 16 -24.16 4.46 38.42
C ALA A 16 -23.00 4.51 37.42
N VAL A 17 -21.85 4.00 37.83
CA VAL A 17 -20.78 3.61 36.91
C VAL A 17 -21.35 2.47 36.07
N ALA A 18 -21.95 2.82 34.94
CA ALA A 18 -22.24 1.87 33.87
C ALA A 18 -20.89 1.42 33.31
N PHE A 19 -20.33 0.38 33.94
CA PHE A 19 -19.18 -0.35 33.43
C PHE A 19 -19.60 -0.92 32.07
N ASN A 20 -19.11 -0.29 31.02
CA ASN A 20 -19.32 -0.66 29.64
C ASN A 20 -18.60 -2.01 29.40
N GLN A 21 -19.28 -3.12 29.71
CA GLN A 21 -18.87 -4.44 29.25
C GLN A 21 -19.09 -4.48 27.74
N ALA A 22 -18.14 -3.90 27.00
CA ALA A 22 -17.99 -4.17 25.59
C ALA A 22 -17.73 -5.68 25.45
N LYS A 23 -18.80 -6.42 25.14
CA LYS A 23 -18.75 -7.80 24.66
C LYS A 23 -17.64 -7.85 23.61
N PRO A 24 -16.62 -8.73 23.74
CA PRO A 24 -15.60 -8.85 22.71
C PRO A 24 -16.33 -9.12 21.40
N ALA A 25 -16.17 -8.19 20.45
CA ALA A 25 -16.76 -8.32 19.14
C ALA A 25 -16.31 -9.68 18.58
N PRO A 26 -17.22 -10.48 17.99
CA PRO A 26 -16.83 -11.71 17.32
C PRO A 26 -15.73 -11.34 16.32
N ALA A 27 -14.61 -12.07 16.36
CA ALA A 27 -13.50 -11.89 15.45
C ALA A 27 -14.08 -11.77 14.04
N THR A 28 -13.95 -10.57 13.47
CA THR A 28 -14.43 -10.29 12.11
C THR A 28 -13.82 -11.36 11.23
N PRO A 29 -14.60 -12.06 10.39
CA PRO A 29 -14.03 -13.05 9.49
C PRO A 29 -12.90 -12.35 8.75
N ALA A 30 -11.71 -12.95 8.81
CA ALA A 30 -10.53 -12.44 8.12
C ALA A 30 -10.83 -12.51 6.62
N PHE A 31 -11.51 -11.49 6.10
CA PHE A 31 -11.41 -11.11 4.69
C PHE A 31 -9.92 -11.14 4.39
N ASP A 32 -9.55 -11.83 3.31
CA ASP A 32 -8.18 -12.05 2.83
C ASP A 32 -7.34 -10.78 3.09
N SER A 33 -6.69 -10.70 4.26
CA SER A 33 -6.36 -9.39 4.88
C SER A 33 -5.33 -8.62 4.08
N VAL A 34 -4.64 -9.36 3.22
CA VAL A 34 -3.66 -8.90 2.25
C VAL A 34 -4.33 -8.17 1.06
N LYS A 35 -5.43 -8.70 0.50
CA LYS A 35 -6.15 -8.03 -0.61
C LYS A 35 -6.90 -6.78 -0.16
N ALA A 36 -7.33 -6.76 1.10
CA ALA A 36 -7.93 -5.57 1.73
C ALA A 36 -6.88 -4.59 2.24
N SER A 37 -5.58 -4.86 2.06
CA SER A 37 -4.52 -4.01 2.61
C SER A 37 -4.38 -2.69 1.85
N PRO A 38 -4.00 -1.60 2.54
CA PRO A 38 -3.69 -0.33 1.89
C PRO A 38 -2.59 -0.41 0.84
N ALA A 39 -1.54 -1.22 1.04
CA ALA A 39 -0.48 -1.40 0.05
C ALA A 39 -1.03 -1.99 -1.26
N TYR A 40 -1.84 -3.06 -1.15
CA TYR A 40 -2.42 -3.70 -2.33
C TYR A 40 -3.41 -2.77 -3.07
N ALA A 41 -4.17 -1.96 -2.33
CA ALA A 41 -5.09 -0.99 -2.92
C ALA A 41 -4.36 0.06 -3.80
N GLU A 42 -3.19 0.55 -3.39
CA GLU A 42 -2.37 1.46 -4.21
C GLU A 42 -1.89 0.80 -5.51
N LEU A 43 -1.46 -0.46 -5.44
CA LEU A 43 -1.00 -1.19 -6.62
C LEU A 43 -2.18 -1.48 -7.57
N LEU A 44 -3.34 -1.83 -7.03
CA LEU A 44 -4.56 -2.03 -7.82
C LEU A 44 -4.99 -0.74 -8.51
N LEU A 45 -4.98 0.39 -7.80
CA LEU A 45 -5.29 1.69 -8.37
C LEU A 45 -4.36 1.99 -9.55
N ARG A 46 -3.04 1.87 -9.34
CA ARG A 46 -2.05 2.11 -10.39
C ARG A 46 -2.24 1.19 -11.59
N LYS A 47 -2.56 -0.09 -11.34
CA LYS A 47 -2.83 -1.06 -12.41
C LYS A 47 -3.99 -0.59 -13.27
N THR A 48 -5.10 -0.21 -12.65
CA THR A 48 -6.29 0.26 -13.35
C THR A 48 -6.04 1.55 -14.14
N GLU A 49 -5.27 2.49 -13.58
CA GLU A 49 -4.84 3.69 -14.32
C GLU A 49 -4.06 3.34 -15.58
N LEU A 50 -3.08 2.43 -15.47
CA LEU A 50 -2.25 1.99 -16.59
C LEU A 50 -3.04 1.22 -17.65
N GLU A 51 -3.94 0.34 -17.23
CA GLU A 51 -4.83 -0.39 -18.14
C GLU A 51 -5.76 0.59 -18.88
N SER A 52 -6.33 1.57 -18.18
CA SER A 52 -7.15 2.60 -18.80
C SER A 52 -6.37 3.46 -19.78
N GLU A 53 -5.14 3.85 -19.44
CA GLU A 53 -4.27 4.63 -20.33
C GLU A 53 -3.87 3.80 -21.57
N LEU A 54 -3.53 2.53 -21.38
CA LEU A 54 -3.16 1.62 -22.47
C LEU A 54 -4.30 1.47 -23.47
N GLU A 55 -5.50 1.16 -23.00
CA GLU A 55 -6.69 1.01 -23.86
C GLU A 55 -6.99 2.31 -24.62
N SER A 56 -6.84 3.47 -23.95
CA SER A 56 -7.02 4.76 -24.63
C SER A 56 -5.97 4.99 -25.71
N LEU A 57 -4.71 4.64 -25.48
CA LEU A 57 -3.63 4.84 -26.46
C LEU A 57 -3.75 3.89 -27.64
N LEU A 58 -4.22 2.66 -27.44
CA LEU A 58 -4.36 1.65 -28.49
C LEU A 58 -5.46 1.99 -29.52
N ILE A 59 -6.32 2.98 -29.24
CA ILE A 59 -7.27 3.53 -30.22
C ILE A 59 -6.54 4.30 -31.32
N ASP A 60 -5.56 5.13 -30.93
CA ASP A 60 -4.91 6.10 -31.82
C ASP A 60 -3.51 5.67 -32.27
N PHE A 61 -2.86 4.77 -31.52
CA PHE A 61 -1.47 4.40 -31.70
C PHE A 61 -1.28 2.88 -31.80
N THR A 62 -0.22 2.48 -32.49
CA THR A 62 0.20 1.08 -32.56
C THR A 62 1.07 0.70 -31.37
N GLU A 63 1.28 -0.61 -31.20
CA GLU A 63 2.15 -1.21 -30.18
C GLU A 63 3.60 -0.67 -30.19
N ASP A 64 4.02 -0.03 -31.29
CA ASP A 64 5.35 0.53 -31.40
C ASP A 64 5.53 1.88 -30.70
N TYR A 65 4.43 2.54 -30.32
CA TYR A 65 4.47 3.81 -29.65
C TYR A 65 5.21 3.72 -28.31
N PRO A 66 6.20 4.60 -28.04
CA PRO A 66 7.06 4.47 -26.86
C PRO A 66 6.31 4.38 -25.53
N ARG A 67 5.22 5.12 -25.37
CA ARG A 67 4.43 5.09 -24.12
C ARG A 67 3.71 3.75 -23.92
N ILE A 68 3.22 3.12 -24.99
CA ILE A 68 2.60 1.78 -24.91
C ILE A 68 3.63 0.76 -24.42
N LYS A 69 4.86 0.80 -24.95
CA LYS A 69 5.97 -0.04 -24.50
C LYS A 69 6.29 0.17 -23.02
N ASP A 70 6.39 1.43 -22.59
CA ASP A 70 6.64 1.77 -21.18
C ASP A 70 5.52 1.28 -20.25
N ILE A 71 4.24 1.45 -20.62
CA ILE A 71 3.09 0.97 -19.83
C ILE A 71 3.10 -0.55 -19.71
N ARG A 72 3.39 -1.28 -20.79
CA ARG A 72 3.47 -2.75 -20.75
C ARG A 72 4.58 -3.24 -19.82
N ILE A 73 5.74 -2.57 -19.83
CA ILE A 73 6.82 -2.84 -18.88
C ILE A 73 6.37 -2.57 -17.45
N GLU A 74 5.70 -1.45 -17.21
CA GLU A 74 5.21 -1.07 -15.88
C GLU A 74 4.18 -2.09 -15.36
N LEU A 75 3.23 -2.53 -16.19
CA LEU A 75 2.25 -3.56 -15.84
C LEU A 75 2.88 -4.91 -15.51
N GLU A 76 3.90 -5.34 -16.27
CA GLU A 76 4.66 -6.57 -16.00
C GLU A 76 5.32 -6.52 -14.62
N LEU A 77 6.00 -5.41 -14.31
CA LEU A 77 6.68 -5.23 -13.03
C LEU A 77 5.68 -5.08 -11.87
N LEU A 78 4.59 -4.33 -12.09
CA LEU A 78 3.53 -4.13 -11.10
C LEU A 78 2.85 -5.46 -10.74
N LYS A 79 2.67 -6.35 -11.72
CA LYS A 79 2.16 -7.70 -11.48
C LYS A 79 3.08 -8.48 -10.54
N ALA A 80 4.40 -8.46 -10.79
CA ALA A 80 5.36 -9.16 -9.93
C ALA A 80 5.34 -8.63 -8.49
N GLU A 81 5.23 -7.31 -8.30
CA GLU A 81 5.13 -6.73 -6.95
C GLU A 81 3.78 -7.01 -6.29
N SER A 82 2.68 -7.06 -7.06
CA SER A 82 1.37 -7.45 -6.56
C SER A 82 1.38 -8.91 -6.08
N ASP A 83 1.97 -9.81 -6.87
CA ASP A 83 2.12 -11.22 -6.51
C ASP A 83 3.00 -11.37 -5.25
N ARG A 84 4.05 -10.54 -5.11
CA ARG A 84 4.88 -10.46 -3.89
C ARG A 84 4.04 -10.04 -2.67
N ILE A 85 3.21 -8.99 -2.77
CA ILE A 85 2.32 -8.58 -1.67
C ILE A 85 1.36 -9.72 -1.32
N LEU A 86 0.75 -10.35 -2.33
CA LEU A 86 -0.20 -11.45 -2.14
C LEU A 86 0.44 -12.69 -1.50
N SER A 87 1.76 -12.86 -1.59
CA SER A 87 2.50 -13.94 -0.93
C SER A 87 2.79 -13.69 0.55
N VAL A 88 2.54 -12.49 1.07
CA VAL A 88 2.72 -12.16 2.49
C VAL A 88 1.69 -12.92 3.32
N LYS A 89 2.13 -13.51 4.43
CA LYS A 89 1.24 -14.26 5.33
C LYS A 89 0.16 -13.33 5.90
N PRO A 90 -1.09 -13.78 6.08
CA PRO A 90 -2.14 -12.96 6.68
C PRO A 90 -1.77 -12.38 8.07
N ALA A 91 -0.94 -13.10 8.84
CA ALA A 91 -0.43 -12.64 10.13
C ALA A 91 0.46 -11.38 10.04
N ASP A 92 1.14 -11.19 8.91
CA ASP A 92 2.02 -10.05 8.65
C ASP A 92 1.34 -8.92 7.85
N SER A 93 0.04 -9.06 7.57
CA SER A 93 -0.75 -8.09 6.79
C SER A 93 -0.74 -6.67 7.36
N ALA A 94 -0.50 -6.50 8.67
CA ALA A 94 -0.35 -5.19 9.30
C ALA A 94 0.81 -4.37 8.73
N ARG A 95 1.83 -5.02 8.14
CA ARG A 95 2.98 -4.36 7.49
C ARG A 95 2.63 -3.80 6.10
N LEU A 96 1.52 -4.24 5.51
CA LEU A 96 1.06 -3.85 4.18
C LEU A 96 0.39 -2.48 4.17
N THR A 97 1.13 -1.47 4.62
CA THR A 97 0.65 -0.10 4.81
C THR A 97 0.63 0.70 3.50
N LEU A 98 -0.05 1.84 3.53
CA LEU A 98 -0.05 2.81 2.42
C LEU A 98 1.37 3.24 2.03
N ALA A 99 2.25 3.44 3.02
CA ALA A 99 3.63 3.82 2.79
C ALA A 99 4.42 2.74 2.03
N LEU A 100 4.17 1.46 2.34
CA LEU A 100 4.77 0.36 1.58
C LEU A 100 4.30 0.37 0.12
N GLY A 101 3.01 0.56 -0.13
CA GLY A 101 2.46 0.69 -1.49
C GLY A 101 3.18 1.78 -2.28
N LYS A 102 3.34 2.98 -1.68
CA LYS A 102 4.04 4.10 -2.29
C LYS A 102 5.54 3.83 -2.55
N LEU A 103 6.23 3.14 -1.64
CA LEU A 103 7.62 2.73 -1.86
C LEU A 103 7.75 1.76 -3.04
N ILE A 104 6.82 0.81 -3.16
CA ILE A 104 6.79 -0.12 -4.29
C ILE A 104 6.55 0.63 -5.60
N LEU A 105 5.58 1.55 -5.65
CA LEU A 105 5.33 2.38 -6.83
C LEU A 105 6.53 3.26 -7.20
N GLY A 106 7.23 3.82 -6.20
CA GLY A 106 8.48 4.55 -6.43
C GLY A 106 9.58 3.67 -7.04
N LYS A 107 9.77 2.46 -6.51
CA LYS A 107 10.70 1.47 -7.08
C LYS A 107 10.33 1.12 -8.53
N LEU A 108 9.04 0.94 -8.81
CA LEU A 108 8.55 0.61 -10.15
C LEU A 108 8.91 1.69 -11.16
N GLY A 109 8.73 2.98 -10.84
CA GLY A 109 9.12 4.08 -11.74
C GLY A 109 10.61 4.07 -12.11
N HIS A 110 11.49 3.82 -11.14
CA HIS A 110 12.92 3.64 -11.40
C HIS A 110 13.23 2.36 -12.19
N SER A 111 12.49 1.27 -11.93
CA SER A 111 12.67 -0.01 -12.62
C SER A 111 12.26 0.05 -14.09
N VAL A 112 11.18 0.77 -14.41
CA VAL A 112 10.75 1.03 -15.80
C VAL A 112 11.83 1.85 -16.53
N THR A 113 12.30 2.93 -15.89
CA THR A 113 13.36 3.78 -16.46
C THR A 113 14.64 2.98 -16.69
N LEU A 114 15.02 2.14 -15.74
CA LEU A 114 16.18 1.25 -15.85
C LEU A 114 16.03 0.26 -17.02
N LYS A 115 14.89 -0.44 -17.13
CA LYS A 115 14.61 -1.36 -18.25
C LYS A 115 14.72 -0.63 -19.59
N ARG A 116 14.19 0.59 -19.69
CA ARG A 116 14.30 1.42 -20.89
C ARG A 116 15.75 1.83 -21.20
N LEU A 117 16.53 2.25 -20.21
CA LEU A 117 17.93 2.62 -20.41
C LEU A 117 18.79 1.43 -20.87
N LEU A 118 18.50 0.23 -20.38
CA LEU A 118 19.21 -0.99 -20.76
C LEU A 118 18.98 -1.41 -22.21
N THR A 119 17.95 -0.90 -22.90
CA THR A 119 17.80 -1.11 -24.35
C THR A 119 18.69 -0.18 -25.19
N GLN A 120 19.19 0.90 -24.58
CA GLN A 120 19.94 1.97 -25.26
C GLN A 120 21.42 1.99 -24.86
N TYR A 121 21.73 1.58 -23.64
CA TYR A 121 23.04 1.70 -23.03
C TYR A 121 23.46 0.40 -22.36
N GLN A 122 24.77 0.19 -22.25
CA GLN A 122 25.34 -0.90 -21.46
C GLN A 122 25.25 -0.63 -19.96
N ASP A 123 25.33 -1.68 -19.13
CA ASP A 123 25.23 -1.62 -17.65
C ASP A 123 26.24 -0.63 -17.01
N GLY A 124 27.38 -0.41 -17.68
CA GLY A 124 28.43 0.51 -17.22
C GLY A 124 28.07 2.01 -17.31
N HIS A 125 27.03 2.38 -18.07
CA HIS A 125 26.69 3.77 -18.37
C HIS A 125 26.24 4.54 -17.11
N PRO A 126 26.65 5.81 -16.91
CA PRO A 126 26.31 6.58 -15.71
C PRO A 126 24.81 6.63 -15.39
N SER A 127 23.96 6.80 -16.40
CA SER A 127 22.49 6.82 -16.21
C SER A 127 21.94 5.48 -15.75
N VAL A 128 22.47 4.36 -16.27
CA VAL A 128 22.05 3.01 -15.88
C VAL A 128 22.44 2.74 -14.43
N LYS A 129 23.69 3.07 -14.06
CA LYS A 129 24.18 2.96 -12.67
C LYS A 129 23.34 3.79 -11.70
N LYS A 130 22.99 5.02 -12.10
CA LYS A 130 22.16 5.92 -11.27
C LYS A 130 20.79 5.29 -10.99
N GLU A 131 20.08 4.83 -12.02
CA GLU A 131 18.74 4.25 -11.84
C GLU A 131 18.79 2.91 -11.09
N LYS A 132 19.78 2.07 -11.37
CA LYS A 132 20.03 0.84 -10.61
C LYS A 132 20.22 1.13 -9.12
N ARG A 133 20.97 2.18 -8.78
CA ARG A 133 21.15 2.61 -7.40
C ARG A 133 19.84 3.09 -6.75
N GLN A 134 18.98 3.78 -7.49
CA GLN A 134 17.66 4.18 -6.97
C GLN A 134 16.79 2.95 -6.67
N VAL A 135 16.72 2.00 -7.61
CA VAL A 135 15.99 0.73 -7.40
C VAL A 135 16.48 0.01 -6.14
N GLU A 136 17.80 -0.08 -5.94
CA GLU A 136 18.39 -0.69 -4.74
C GLU A 136 17.97 0.00 -3.42
N ILE A 137 17.93 1.33 -3.41
CA ILE A 137 17.55 2.11 -2.22
C ILE A 137 16.10 1.82 -1.83
N PHE A 138 15.18 1.86 -2.80
CA PHE A 138 13.78 1.53 -2.53
C PHE A 138 13.60 0.06 -2.13
N GLU A 139 14.30 -0.87 -2.79
CA GLU A 139 14.23 -2.29 -2.44
C GLU A 139 14.74 -2.56 -1.02
N ALA A 140 15.78 -1.85 -0.57
CA ALA A 140 16.26 -1.93 0.81
C ALA A 140 15.18 -1.49 1.81
N ALA A 141 14.52 -0.35 1.56
CA ALA A 141 13.44 0.14 2.43
C ALA A 141 12.22 -0.80 2.44
N ILE A 142 11.87 -1.38 1.29
CA ILE A 142 10.78 -2.37 1.18
C ILE A 142 11.11 -3.62 2.01
N LYS A 143 12.36 -4.10 1.94
CA LYS A 143 12.83 -5.24 2.75
C LYS A 143 12.77 -4.95 4.23
N GLU A 144 13.17 -3.75 4.67
CA GLU A 144 13.10 -3.38 6.08
C GLU A 144 11.66 -3.48 6.66
N ILE A 145 10.65 -3.15 5.85
CA ILE A 145 9.23 -3.28 6.25
C ILE A 145 8.78 -4.75 6.23
N LEU A 146 9.13 -5.50 5.18
CA LEU A 146 8.62 -6.86 4.98
C LEU A 146 9.36 -7.92 5.82
N GLY A 147 10.60 -7.65 6.26
CA GLY A 147 11.47 -8.60 6.96
C GLY A 147 12.20 -9.52 6.00
#